data_AF-A0A0C1RK00-F1
#
_entry.id   AF-A0A0C1RK00-F1
#
_cell.length_a   1.000
_cell.length_b   1.000
_cell.length_c   1.000
_cell.angle_alpha   90.00
_cell.angle_beta   90.00
_cell.angle_gamma   90.00
#
_symmetry.space_group_name_H-M   'P 1'
#
loop_
_entity.id
_entity.type
_entity.pdbx_description
1 polymer ?
#
loop_
_entity_poly.entity_id
_entity_poly.type
_entity_poly.pdbx_seq_one_letter_code
_entity_poly.pdbx_strand_id
1 'polypeptide(L)'
;IKNNDVTVLLGLGGVEKSIEHAIDTAKILTDMDPDYVGALTLMLIPETEMYEDFVAGRFVLPDQFGFIRELYLMIANSNFTNCFFTSNHASNYLPVKAYLPREKEKKLKMISSVIEAKDPGQIRPEHLRGL
;
A
#
# COMPACT_ATOMS: atom_id res chain seq x y z
N ILE A 1 24.54 -2.22 13.74
CA ILE A 1 23.53 -1.54 12.90
C ILE A 1 22.98 -2.61 11.95
N LYS A 2 21.80 -3.18 12.26
CA LYS A 2 21.00 -3.80 11.21
C LYS A 2 20.26 -2.61 10.59
N ASN A 3 20.45 -2.38 9.30
CA ASN A 3 19.61 -1.50 8.50
C ASN A 3 18.97 -2.43 7.48
N ASN A 4 17.73 -2.84 7.71
CA ASN A 4 17.00 -3.66 6.76
C ASN A 4 15.84 -2.85 6.16
N ASP A 5 15.91 -2.63 4.85
CA ASP A 5 14.91 -1.89 4.09
C ASP A 5 14.07 -2.89 3.29
N VAL A 6 12.76 -2.83 3.45
CA VAL A 6 11.82 -3.71 2.73
C VAL A 6 10.93 -2.88 1.83
N THR A 7 10.73 -3.35 0.60
CA THR A 7 9.74 -2.79 -0.32
C THR A 7 8.57 -3.75 -0.44
N VAL A 8 7.35 -3.23 -0.38
CA VAL A 8 6.10 -3.98 -0.58
C VAL A 8 5.29 -3.39 -1.73
N LEU A 9 4.51 -4.22 -2.41
CA LEU A 9 3.77 -3.83 -3.61
C LEU A 9 2.26 -4.00 -3.40
N LEU A 10 1.54 -2.90 -3.25
CA LEU A 10 0.07 -2.87 -3.14
C LEU A 10 -0.58 -3.31 -4.45
N GLY A 11 -1.70 -4.02 -4.33
CA GLY A 11 -2.56 -4.51 -5.39
C GLY A 11 -2.08 -5.79 -6.08
N LEU A 12 -1.02 -6.42 -5.60
CA LEU A 12 -0.50 -7.67 -6.19
C LEU A 12 -1.54 -8.80 -6.14
N GLY A 13 -2.39 -8.83 -5.10
CA GLY A 13 -3.49 -9.79 -4.96
C GLY A 13 -4.74 -9.47 -5.79
N GLY A 14 -4.76 -8.36 -6.55
CA GLY A 14 -5.97 -7.86 -7.19
C GLY A 14 -7.06 -7.51 -6.16
N VAL A 15 -8.29 -7.32 -6.62
CA VAL A 15 -9.45 -7.10 -5.73
C VAL A 15 -9.73 -8.33 -4.86
N GLU A 16 -9.62 -9.53 -5.45
CA GLU A 16 -10.02 -10.79 -4.80
C GLU A 16 -9.19 -11.09 -3.54
N LYS A 17 -7.86 -10.92 -3.61
CA LYS A 17 -6.95 -11.23 -2.50
C LYS A 17 -6.40 -10.01 -1.79
N SER A 18 -6.97 -8.82 -2.01
CA SER A 18 -6.45 -7.57 -1.42
C SER A 18 -6.35 -7.63 0.11
N ILE A 19 -7.37 -8.19 0.78
CA ILE A 19 -7.38 -8.30 2.25
C ILE A 19 -6.34 -9.32 2.73
N GLU A 20 -6.30 -10.50 2.11
CA GLU A 20 -5.33 -11.57 2.43
C GLU A 20 -3.90 -11.06 2.25
N HIS A 21 -3.62 -10.46 1.09
CA HIS A 21 -2.31 -9.88 0.78
C HIS A 21 -1.89 -8.82 1.80
N ALA A 22 -2.78 -7.90 2.20
CA ALA A 22 -2.46 -6.89 3.20
C ALA A 22 -2.12 -7.49 4.57
N ILE A 23 -2.91 -8.47 5.03
CA ILE A 23 -2.74 -9.10 6.35
C ILE A 23 -1.49 -9.98 6.38
N ASP A 24 -1.29 -10.80 5.35
CA ASP A 24 -0.14 -11.72 5.29
C ASP A 24 1.17 -10.96 5.13
N THR A 25 1.18 -9.91 4.30
CA THR A 25 2.34 -9.03 4.20
C THR A 25 2.62 -8.34 5.52
N ALA A 26 1.59 -7.83 6.22
CA ALA A 26 1.77 -7.19 7.53
C ALA A 26 2.35 -8.15 8.57
N LYS A 27 1.95 -9.43 8.53
CA LYS A 27 2.50 -10.48 9.39
C LYS A 27 3.98 -10.74 9.08
N ILE A 28 4.33 -10.92 7.80
CA ILE A 28 5.72 -11.12 7.37
C ILE A 28 6.59 -9.92 7.79
N LEU A 29 6.11 -8.69 7.56
CA LEU A 29 6.80 -7.47 7.96
C LEU A 29 6.99 -7.40 9.48
N THR A 30 5.97 -7.78 10.26
CA THR A 30 6.03 -7.85 11.73
C THR A 30 7.09 -8.84 12.19
N ASP A 31 7.13 -10.02 11.59
CA ASP A 31 8.10 -11.07 11.93
C ASP A 31 9.55 -10.65 11.55
N MET A 32 9.70 -9.87 10.48
CA MET A 32 10.99 -9.32 10.04
C MET A 32 11.48 -8.13 10.87
N ASP A 33 10.56 -7.34 11.42
CA ASP A 33 10.77 -6.08 12.17
C ASP A 33 11.83 -5.14 11.53
N PRO A 34 11.64 -4.70 10.26
CA PRO A 34 12.60 -3.86 9.55
C PRO A 34 12.62 -2.41 10.06
N ASP A 35 13.76 -1.74 9.88
CA ASP A 35 13.91 -0.32 10.22
C ASP A 35 13.16 0.59 9.23
N TYR A 36 12.97 0.13 7.98
CA TYR A 36 12.31 0.88 6.92
C TYR A 36 11.40 0.01 6.07
N VAL A 37 10.20 0.52 5.77
CA VAL A 37 9.29 -0.08 4.79
C VAL A 37 8.83 0.97 3.76
N GLY A 38 9.07 0.68 2.49
CA GLY A 38 8.55 1.42 1.35
C GLY A 38 7.40 0.69 0.67
N ALA A 39 6.21 1.26 0.69
CA ALA A 39 5.08 0.76 -0.11
C ALA A 39 5.10 1.41 -1.51
N LEU A 40 4.96 0.57 -2.53
CA LEU A 40 4.70 0.95 -3.92
C LEU A 40 3.31 0.46 -4.32
N THR A 41 2.72 1.06 -5.34
CA THR A 41 1.48 0.55 -5.95
C THR A 41 1.80 -0.11 -7.28
N LEU A 42 1.20 -1.28 -7.53
CA LEU A 42 1.31 -1.98 -8.81
C LEU A 42 0.91 -1.07 -9.97
N MET A 43 1.75 -1.07 -11.01
CA MET A 43 1.52 -0.41 -12.29
C MET A 43 1.47 -1.50 -13.35
N LEU A 44 0.41 -1.54 -14.14
CA LEU A 44 0.30 -2.49 -15.23
C LEU A 44 1.09 -1.98 -16.43
N ILE A 45 2.05 -2.78 -16.90
CA ILE A 45 2.91 -2.44 -18.03
C ILE A 45 2.40 -3.22 -19.25
N PRO A 46 2.09 -2.54 -20.38
CA PRO A 46 1.71 -3.21 -21.61
C PRO A 46 2.70 -4.32 -21.99
N GLU A 47 2.20 -5.36 -22.67
CA GLU A 47 3.01 -6.50 -23.14
C GLU A 47 3.58 -7.40 -22.02
N THR A 48 3.10 -7.25 -20.78
CA THR A 48 3.38 -8.18 -19.69
C THR A 48 2.22 -9.16 -19.50
N GLU A 49 2.52 -10.37 -19.02
CA GLU A 49 1.51 -11.40 -18.68
C GLU A 49 0.41 -10.84 -17.76
N MET A 50 0.80 -10.04 -16.76
CA MET A 50 -0.14 -9.41 -15.84
C MET A 50 -1.06 -8.39 -16.51
N TYR A 51 -0.56 -7.67 -17.52
CA TYR A 51 -1.39 -6.76 -18.33
C TYR A 51 -2.35 -7.55 -19.23
N GLU A 52 -1.91 -8.66 -19.81
CA GLU A 52 -2.78 -9.56 -20.59
C GLU A 52 -3.91 -10.15 -19.72
N ASP A 53 -3.58 -10.59 -18.50
CA ASP A 53 -4.57 -11.07 -17.53
C ASP A 53 -5.57 -9.99 -17.14
N PHE A 54 -5.09 -8.75 -16.95
CA PHE A 54 -5.95 -7.60 -16.68
C PHE A 54 -6.90 -7.31 -17.84
N VAL A 55 -6.39 -7.21 -19.07
CA VAL A 55 -7.20 -6.94 -20.27
C VAL A 55 -8.21 -8.06 -20.52
N ALA A 56 -7.84 -9.31 -20.24
CA ALA A 56 -8.72 -10.46 -20.38
C ALA A 56 -9.72 -10.63 -19.22
N GLY A 57 -9.68 -9.77 -18.20
CA GLY A 57 -10.55 -9.84 -17.01
C GLY A 57 -10.24 -10.99 -16.05
N ARG A 58 -9.10 -11.67 -16.22
CA ARG A 58 -8.61 -12.71 -15.29
C ARG A 58 -7.99 -12.12 -14.03
N PHE A 59 -7.51 -10.88 -14.12
CA PHE A 59 -7.00 -10.10 -13.00
C PHE A 59 -7.74 -8.77 -12.89
N VAL A 60 -8.33 -8.49 -11.72
CA VAL A 60 -9.05 -7.24 -11.47
C VAL A 60 -8.21 -6.36 -10.55
N LEU A 61 -7.76 -5.22 -11.08
CA LEU A 61 -6.98 -4.25 -10.31
C LEU A 61 -7.88 -3.53 -9.28
N PRO A 62 -7.41 -3.28 -8.05
CA PRO A 62 -8.12 -2.42 -7.11
C PRO A 62 -8.35 -1.02 -7.68
N ASP A 63 -9.45 -0.39 -7.30
CA ASP A 63 -9.62 1.05 -7.54
C ASP A 63 -8.72 1.88 -6.61
N GLN A 64 -8.68 3.20 -6.83
CA GLN A 64 -7.83 4.13 -6.08
C GLN A 64 -8.01 4.02 -4.56
N PHE A 65 -9.25 3.86 -4.10
CA PHE A 65 -9.56 3.71 -2.67
C PHE A 65 -9.38 2.26 -2.19
N GLY A 66 -9.44 1.28 -3.08
CA GLY A 66 -9.06 -0.11 -2.86
C GLY A 66 -7.60 -0.22 -2.45
N PHE A 67 -6.69 0.40 -3.20
CA PHE A 67 -5.28 0.47 -2.83
C PHE A 67 -5.04 1.17 -1.48
N ILE A 68 -5.77 2.25 -1.20
CA ILE A 68 -5.66 2.97 0.08
C ILE A 68 -6.18 2.11 1.23
N ARG A 69 -7.24 1.32 1.01
CA ARG A 69 -7.76 0.35 1.99
C ARG A 69 -6.77 -0.77 2.25
N GLU A 70 -6.11 -1.28 1.21
CA GLU A 70 -5.05 -2.28 1.35
C GLU A 70 -3.87 -1.75 2.17
N LEU A 71 -3.42 -0.52 1.88
CA LEU A 71 -2.41 0.19 2.66
C LEU A 71 -2.83 0.37 4.12
N TYR A 72 -4.09 0.77 4.38
CA TYR A 72 -4.66 0.87 5.72
C TYR A 72 -4.55 -0.45 6.46
N LEU A 73 -5.01 -1.54 5.85
CA LEU A 73 -5.02 -2.87 6.46
C LEU A 73 -3.60 -3.35 6.77
N MET A 74 -2.64 -3.10 5.87
CA MET A 74 -1.25 -3.48 6.09
C MET A 74 -0.62 -2.73 7.28
N ILE A 75 -0.85 -1.42 7.39
CA ILE A 75 -0.39 -0.64 8.55
C ILE A 75 -1.13 -1.07 9.82
N ALA A 76 -2.44 -1.31 9.74
CA ALA A 76 -3.26 -1.70 10.89
C ALA A 76 -2.84 -3.04 11.49
N ASN A 77 -2.44 -4.01 10.66
CA ASN A 77 -2.08 -5.36 11.07
C ASN A 77 -0.58 -5.57 11.32
N SER A 78 0.27 -4.57 11.05
CA SER A 78 1.70 -4.66 11.33
C SER A 78 2.04 -4.25 12.76
N ASN A 79 3.06 -4.87 13.36
CA ASN A 79 3.53 -4.58 14.71
C ASN A 79 5.06 -4.48 14.74
N PHE A 80 5.57 -3.26 14.65
CA PHE A 80 7.01 -2.99 14.61
C PHE A 80 7.52 -2.50 15.96
N THR A 81 8.80 -2.77 16.25
CA THR A 81 9.50 -2.17 17.39
C THR A 81 9.86 -0.72 17.10
N ASN A 82 10.43 -0.44 15.92
CA ASN A 82 10.81 0.90 15.48
C ASN A 82 11.03 0.94 13.97
N CYS A 83 9.97 1.19 13.21
CA CYS A 83 10.01 1.20 11.75
C CYS A 83 9.61 2.56 11.19
N PHE A 84 10.34 3.06 10.19
CA PHE A 84 9.87 4.15 9.34
C PHE A 84 9.13 3.58 8.12
N PHE A 85 7.80 3.73 8.11
CA PHE A 85 6.93 3.27 7.04
C PHE A 85 6.55 4.44 6.12
N THR A 86 6.65 4.25 4.80
CA THR A 86 6.31 5.27 3.81
C THR A 86 5.65 4.73 2.56
N SER A 87 4.67 5.49 2.03
CA SER A 87 4.05 5.32 0.71
C SER A 87 4.22 6.59 -0.14
N ASN A 88 5.27 7.37 0.08
CA ASN A 88 5.44 8.68 -0.58
C ASN A 88 5.92 8.61 -2.05
N HIS A 89 6.22 7.42 -2.59
CA HIS A 89 6.62 7.25 -3.99
C HIS A 89 5.55 7.77 -4.96
N ALA A 90 5.97 8.22 -6.15
CA ALA A 90 5.08 8.82 -7.17
C ALA A 90 3.98 7.85 -7.64
N SER A 91 4.21 6.54 -7.54
CA SER A 91 3.23 5.52 -7.90
C SER A 91 2.04 5.39 -6.94
N ASN A 92 2.09 5.96 -5.73
CA ASN A 92 1.02 5.78 -4.74
C ASN A 92 -0.06 6.86 -4.81
N TYR A 93 -1.29 6.50 -4.44
CA TYR A 93 -2.45 7.41 -4.37
C TYR A 93 -2.44 8.29 -3.12
N LEU A 94 -2.02 7.77 -1.97
CA LEU A 94 -2.00 8.50 -0.70
C LEU A 94 -0.58 8.53 -0.12
N PRO A 95 0.08 9.70 -0.02
CA PRO A 95 1.39 9.81 0.60
C PRO A 95 1.27 9.65 2.12
N VAL A 96 1.87 8.58 2.64
CA VAL A 96 2.00 8.32 4.08
C VAL A 96 3.48 8.32 4.43
N LYS A 97 3.82 8.92 5.57
CA LYS A 97 5.11 8.78 6.26
C LYS A 97 4.82 8.64 7.74
N ALA A 98 5.36 7.62 8.39
CA ALA A 98 5.06 7.30 9.79
C ALA A 98 6.23 6.59 10.47
N TYR A 99 6.60 7.02 11.67
CA TYR A 99 7.37 6.21 12.59
C TYR A 99 6.41 5.32 13.40
N LEU A 100 6.40 4.02 13.10
CA LEU A 100 5.60 3.02 13.78
C LEU A 100 6.40 2.39 14.94
N PRO A 101 5.76 2.14 16.11
CA PRO A 101 4.33 2.21 16.37
C PRO A 101 3.83 3.61 16.79
N ARG A 102 4.73 4.56 17.08
CA ARG A 102 4.42 5.89 17.68
C ARG A 102 3.32 6.67 16.95
N GLU A 103 3.31 6.65 15.63
CA GLU A 103 2.35 7.41 14.81
C GLU A 103 1.19 6.57 14.27
N LYS A 104 1.11 5.27 14.63
CA LYS A 104 0.19 4.30 14.01
C LYS A 104 -1.27 4.77 14.07
N GLU A 105 -1.80 5.04 15.25
CA GLU A 105 -3.21 5.43 15.40
C GLU A 105 -3.55 6.73 14.67
N LYS A 106 -2.67 7.73 14.73
CA LYS A 106 -2.85 9.00 14.03
C LYS A 106 -2.95 8.79 12.52
N LYS A 107 -2.09 7.93 11.96
CA LYS A 107 -2.05 7.66 10.53
C LYS A 107 -3.23 6.81 10.09
N LEU A 108 -3.63 5.81 10.88
CA LEU A 108 -4.84 5.04 10.59
C LEU A 108 -6.10 5.91 10.57
N LYS A 109 -6.25 6.84 11.52
CA LYS A 109 -7.38 7.80 11.50
C LYS A 109 -7.39 8.72 10.27
N MET A 110 -6.22 9.18 9.84
CA MET A 110 -6.10 10.01 8.63
C MET A 110 -6.44 9.20 7.37
N ILE A 111 -5.94 7.97 7.27
CA ILE A 111 -6.23 7.11 6.13
C ILE A 111 -7.72 6.73 6.10
N SER A 112 -8.32 6.41 7.26
CA SER A 112 -9.75 6.08 7.33
C SER A 112 -10.61 7.26 6.91
N SER A 113 -10.29 8.50 7.30
CA SER A 113 -11.04 9.68 6.85
C SER A 113 -10.98 9.88 5.33
N VAL A 114 -9.84 9.58 4.70
CA VAL A 114 -9.71 9.65 3.22
C VAL A 114 -10.58 8.56 2.55
N ILE A 115 -10.57 7.34 3.09
CA ILE A 115 -11.40 6.23 2.58
C ILE A 115 -12.90 6.53 2.74
N GLU A 116 -13.31 7.12 3.86
CA GLU A 116 -14.70 7.46 4.17
C GLU A 116 -15.20 8.62 3.31
N ALA A 117 -14.39 9.66 3.13
CA ALA A 117 -14.74 10.80 2.29
C ALA A 117 -14.94 10.39 0.83
N LYS A 118 -14.20 9.38 0.34
CA LYS A 118 -14.18 8.95 -1.07
C LYS A 118 -14.01 10.13 -2.04
N ASP A 119 -13.29 11.16 -1.60
CA ASP A 119 -13.07 12.39 -2.34
C ASP A 119 -11.77 12.28 -3.15
N PRO A 120 -11.83 12.21 -4.50
CA PRO A 120 -10.64 12.16 -5.34
C PRO A 120 -9.72 13.39 -5.17
N GLY A 121 -10.23 14.52 -4.67
CA GLY A 121 -9.43 15.71 -4.38
C GLY A 121 -8.43 15.54 -3.24
N GLN A 122 -8.57 14.49 -2.42
CA GLN A 122 -7.69 14.19 -1.30
C GLN A 122 -6.55 13.22 -1.64
N ILE A 123 -6.52 12.69 -2.86
CA ILE A 123 -5.57 11.67 -3.30
C ILE A 123 -4.86 12.12 -4.57
N ARG A 124 -3.70 11.54 -4.84
CA ARG A 124 -2.96 11.84 -6.07
C ARG A 124 -3.78 11.38 -7.28
N PRO A 125 -4.10 12.27 -8.23
CA PRO A 125 -4.85 11.89 -9.42
C PRO A 125 -3.99 11.01 -10.33
N GLU A 126 -4.65 10.15 -11.11
CA GLU A 126 -3.98 9.13 -11.94
C GLU A 126 -2.91 9.72 -12.89
N HIS A 127 -3.21 10.86 -13.53
CA HIS A 127 -2.28 11.51 -14.46
C HIS A 127 -1.02 12.09 -13.80
N LEU A 128 -0.97 12.15 -12.47
CA LEU A 128 0.21 12.54 -11.70
C LEU A 128 0.92 11.34 -11.07
N ARG A 129 0.45 10.10 -11.32
CA ARG A 129 1.14 8.88 -10.91
C ARG A 129 2.21 8.49 -11.94
N GLY A 130 3.31 7.95 -11.44
CA GLY A 130 4.47 7.61 -12.26
C GLY A 130 5.58 8.65 -12.19
N LEU A 131 6.75 8.30 -12.72
CA LEU A 131 7.89 9.19 -12.88
C LEU A 131 7.89 9.79 -14.30
#